data_AF-A0A950INL6-F1
#
_entry.id   AF-A0A950INL6-F1
#
_cell.length_a   1.000
_cell.length_b   1.000
_cell.length_c   1.000
_cell.angle_alpha   90.00
_cell.angle_beta   90.00
_cell.angle_gamma   90.00
#
_symmetry.space_group_name_H-M   'P 1'
#
loop_
_entity.id
_entity.type
_entity.pdbx_description
1 polymer ?
#
loop_
_entity_poly.entity_id
_entity_poly.type
_entity_poly.pdbx_seq_one_letter_code
_entity_poly.pdbx_strand_id
1 'polypeptide(L)'
;MAAFCTRCGAGLAPGAQFCTACGAPVGAVTGPVMSNQQSVYGEPVRAAAPSSAGRTVKVILIVVGVVVGLGLLSSLIFMFGMWRLSRAVHVNSSGDGVTLSTKDGSITTGSAAAVSEADLGVPIYPGAIRREGGVQINSGNGSMVTAVFSTTDPISKVVDFYRDKVGENPSVVQSPTGAVISSGNNNKQGVMITVGKEESSGATSITIMRAAKK
;
A
#
# COMPACT_ATOMS: atom_id res chain seq x y z
N MET A 1 35.28 32.34 13.01
CA MET A 1 35.70 31.43 11.93
C MET A 1 34.60 30.40 11.70
N ALA A 2 34.17 30.15 10.45
CA ALA A 2 33.24 29.07 10.15
C ALA A 2 33.95 27.72 10.27
N ALA A 3 33.40 26.79 11.04
CA ALA A 3 33.92 25.43 11.15
C ALA A 3 33.27 24.54 10.09
N PHE A 4 34.04 23.63 9.49
CA PHE A 4 33.55 22.69 8.46
C PHE A 4 33.69 21.26 8.96
N CYS A 5 32.76 20.39 8.57
CA CYS A 5 32.79 18.99 8.93
C CYS A 5 33.96 18.27 8.25
N THR A 6 34.81 17.60 9.03
CA THR A 6 35.95 16.82 8.52
C THR A 6 35.55 15.55 7.78
N ARG A 7 34.27 15.15 7.85
CA ARG A 7 33.74 13.96 7.17
C ARG A 7 33.07 14.25 5.82
N CYS A 8 32.37 15.38 5.68
CA CYS A 8 31.61 15.69 4.46
C CYS A 8 31.81 17.12 3.91
N GLY A 9 32.58 17.97 4.59
CA GLY A 9 32.87 19.34 4.15
C GLY A 9 31.74 20.36 4.37
N ALA A 10 30.58 19.96 4.89
CA ALA A 10 29.48 20.88 5.15
C ALA A 10 29.83 21.90 6.26
N GLY A 11 29.33 23.13 6.12
CA GLY A 11 29.47 24.18 7.14
C GLY A 11 28.72 23.82 8.42
N LEU A 12 29.36 23.99 9.57
CA LEU A 12 28.80 23.68 10.88
C LEU A 12 28.28 24.95 11.56
N ALA A 13 27.09 24.84 12.15
CA ALA A 13 26.56 25.87 13.02
C ALA A 13 27.41 26.00 14.31
N PRO A 14 27.57 27.20 14.87
CA PRO A 14 28.31 27.41 16.11
C PRO A 14 27.68 26.60 17.25
N GLY A 15 28.47 25.74 17.90
CA GLY A 15 28.03 24.89 19.03
C GLY A 15 27.43 23.53 18.66
N ALA A 16 27.36 23.18 17.37
CA ALA A 16 26.83 21.88 16.94
C ALA A 16 27.68 20.73 17.47
N GLN A 17 27.03 19.74 18.09
CA GLN A 17 27.66 18.49 18.59
C GLN A 17 27.68 17.38 17.51
N PHE A 18 26.84 17.51 16.48
CA PHE A 18 26.75 16.61 15.33
C PHE A 18 26.52 17.40 14.05
N CYS A 19 27.04 16.91 12.92
CA CYS A 19 26.80 17.50 11.62
C CYS A 19 25.39 17.16 11.15
N THR A 20 24.56 18.16 10.88
CA THR A 20 23.17 17.96 10.41
C THR A 20 23.09 17.46 8.98
N ALA A 21 24.17 17.56 8.19
CA ALA A 21 24.21 17.09 6.82
C ALA A 21 24.59 15.60 6.68
N CYS A 22 25.45 15.08 7.56
CA CYS A 22 25.95 13.69 7.46
C CYS A 22 25.83 12.87 8.75
N GLY A 23 25.38 13.47 9.85
CA GLY A 23 25.19 12.82 11.15
C GLY A 23 26.46 12.59 11.98
N ALA A 24 27.65 12.97 11.48
CA ALA A 24 28.91 12.72 12.18
C ALA A 24 29.08 13.62 13.44
N PRO A 25 29.56 13.10 14.58
CA PRO A 25 29.83 13.91 15.76
C PRO A 25 30.99 14.88 15.51
N VAL A 26 30.81 16.13 15.93
CA VAL A 26 31.80 17.20 15.83
C VAL A 26 32.31 17.49 17.23
N GLY A 27 33.39 16.79 17.62
CA GLY A 27 33.95 16.91 18.97
C GLY A 27 34.96 15.85 19.41
N ALA A 28 35.53 15.03 18.52
CA ALA A 28 36.62 14.13 18.91
C ALA A 28 37.98 14.81 18.70
N VAL A 29 38.37 15.69 19.63
CA VAL A 29 39.77 16.10 19.77
C VAL A 29 40.46 15.16 20.76
N THR A 30 41.12 14.14 20.22
CA THR A 30 42.21 13.45 20.90
C THR A 30 43.40 14.41 21.00
N GLY A 31 43.63 14.96 22.19
CA GLY A 31 44.88 15.61 22.55
C GLY A 31 45.77 14.63 23.33
N PRO A 32 47.10 14.62 23.10
CA PRO A 32 48.01 13.69 23.74
C PRO A 32 48.23 14.09 25.21
N VAL A 33 48.01 13.17 26.15
CA VAL A 33 48.47 13.32 27.53
C VAL A 33 49.97 13.02 27.56
N MET A 34 50.78 14.08 27.56
CA MET A 34 52.20 13.99 27.86
C MET A 34 52.41 13.57 29.31
N SER A 35 53.25 12.56 29.47
CA SER A 35 53.91 12.13 30.70
C SER A 35 54.66 13.28 31.38
N ASN A 36 54.50 13.44 32.69
CA ASN A 36 55.53 14.04 33.53
C ASN A 36 55.65 13.28 34.85
N GLN A 37 56.83 12.70 35.06
CA GLN A 37 57.26 11.96 36.24
C GLN A 37 57.83 12.93 37.29
N GLN A 38 57.54 12.70 38.58
CA GLN A 38 58.48 12.79 39.73
C GLN A 38 57.68 12.53 41.03
N SER A 39 57.78 11.37 41.71
CA SER A 39 58.82 10.86 42.63
C SER A 39 59.04 11.69 43.91
N VAL A 40 58.38 11.28 44.99
CA VAL A 40 58.74 11.59 46.39
C VAL A 40 58.57 10.31 47.25
N TYR A 41 59.54 10.08 48.11
CA TYR A 41 59.95 8.89 48.88
C TYR A 41 58.94 8.24 49.87
N GLY A 42 59.07 6.92 50.09
CA GLY A 42 58.65 6.18 51.32
C GLY A 42 58.34 4.67 51.18
N GLU A 43 59.20 3.79 51.72
CA GLU A 43 59.17 2.30 51.89
C GLU A 43 58.03 1.71 52.79
N PRO A 44 57.91 0.37 53.03
CA PRO A 44 58.11 -0.82 52.18
C PRO A 44 56.97 -1.90 52.28
N VAL A 45 56.97 -2.86 51.35
CA VAL A 45 56.34 -4.21 51.34
C VAL A 45 54.86 -4.42 51.79
N ARG A 46 54.03 -4.89 50.85
CA ARG A 46 53.32 -6.19 51.01
C ARG A 46 52.73 -6.65 49.67
N ALA A 47 53.11 -7.85 49.25
CA ALA A 47 52.38 -8.62 48.27
C ALA A 47 51.07 -9.13 48.90
N ALA A 48 49.95 -8.98 48.18
CA ALA A 48 48.79 -9.84 48.33
C ALA A 48 47.95 -9.80 47.04
N ALA A 49 48.03 -10.87 46.25
CA ALA A 49 46.93 -11.29 45.37
C ALA A 49 45.90 -12.08 46.21
N PRO A 50 44.81 -12.61 45.62
CA PRO A 50 43.77 -12.03 44.78
C PRO A 50 42.37 -12.24 45.43
N SER A 51 41.28 -11.64 44.89
CA SER A 51 39.96 -12.31 44.74
C SER A 51 38.81 -11.34 44.41
N SER A 52 38.04 -11.67 43.37
CA SER A 52 36.56 -11.64 43.36
C SER A 52 36.00 -12.07 41.99
N ALA A 53 36.36 -13.26 41.53
CA ALA A 53 35.86 -13.85 40.29
C ALA A 53 34.43 -14.45 40.38
N GLY A 54 33.66 -14.17 41.44
CA GLY A 54 32.34 -14.79 41.65
C GLY A 54 31.12 -13.96 41.22
N ARG A 55 31.26 -12.63 41.11
CA ARG A 55 30.09 -11.73 40.97
C ARG A 55 29.90 -11.21 39.54
N THR A 56 31.00 -11.01 38.80
CA THR A 56 30.96 -10.54 37.41
C THR A 56 30.35 -11.58 36.46
N VAL A 57 30.63 -12.87 36.67
CA VAL A 57 30.04 -13.96 35.87
C VAL A 57 28.52 -14.03 36.06
N LYS A 58 28.02 -13.85 37.29
CA LYS A 58 26.58 -13.83 37.56
C LYS A 58 25.88 -12.65 36.88
N VAL A 59 26.50 -11.47 36.87
CA VAL A 59 25.92 -10.29 36.19
C VAL A 59 25.89 -10.51 34.67
N ILE A 60 26.96 -11.06 34.08
CA ILE A 60 27.01 -11.37 32.65
C ILE A 60 25.95 -12.42 32.27
N LEU A 61 25.79 -13.49 33.07
CA LEU A 61 24.77 -14.51 32.83
C LEU A 61 23.34 -13.97 32.94
N ILE A 62 23.09 -13.02 33.86
CA ILE A 62 21.78 -12.36 33.96
C ILE A 62 21.50 -11.49 32.73
N VAL A 63 22.47 -10.69 32.28
CA VAL A 63 22.30 -9.84 31.10
C VAL A 63 22.07 -10.69 29.85
N VAL A 64 22.85 -11.77 29.66
CA VAL A 64 22.65 -12.69 28.53
C VAL A 64 21.29 -13.39 28.62
N GLY A 65 20.89 -13.85 29.81
CA GLY A 65 19.58 -14.48 30.03
C GLY A 65 18.41 -13.53 29.74
N VAL A 66 18.53 -12.25 30.10
CA VAL A 66 17.50 -11.23 29.82
C VAL A 66 17.45 -10.90 28.33
N VAL A 67 18.58 -10.75 27.65
CA VAL A 67 18.59 -10.49 26.20
C VAL A 67 18.00 -11.66 25.41
N VAL A 68 18.35 -12.90 25.77
CA VAL A 68 17.78 -14.09 25.14
C VAL A 68 16.29 -14.24 25.47
N GLY A 69 15.90 -14.01 26.73
CA GLY A 69 14.50 -14.07 27.16
C GLY A 69 13.62 -13.03 26.48
N LEU A 70 14.07 -11.77 26.43
CA LEU A 70 13.37 -10.69 25.72
C LEU A 70 13.36 -10.93 24.21
N GLY A 71 14.43 -11.47 23.64
CA GLY A 71 14.50 -11.84 22.22
C GLY A 71 13.47 -12.91 21.86
N LEU A 72 13.38 -13.99 22.65
CA LEU A 72 12.40 -15.07 22.45
C LEU A 72 10.96 -14.59 22.68
N LEU A 73 10.72 -13.79 23.73
CA LEU A 73 9.40 -13.20 23.97
C LEU A 73 8.98 -12.28 22.82
N SER A 74 9.89 -11.41 22.35
CA SER A 74 9.63 -10.53 21.22
C SER A 74 9.37 -11.32 19.95
N SER A 75 10.18 -12.34 19.64
CA SER A 75 9.99 -13.19 18.46
C SER A 75 8.62 -13.89 18.48
N LEU A 76 8.20 -14.42 19.62
CA LEU A 76 6.89 -15.04 19.78
C LEU A 76 5.74 -14.03 19.62
N ILE A 77 5.87 -12.82 20.18
CA ILE A 77 4.84 -11.77 20.07
C ILE A 77 4.77 -11.24 18.63
N PHE A 78 5.90 -11.03 17.95
CA PHE A 78 5.95 -10.60 16.55
C PHE A 78 5.43 -11.68 15.61
N MET A 79 5.79 -12.95 15.84
CA MET A 79 5.30 -14.08 15.06
C MET A 79 3.81 -14.30 15.28
N PHE A 80 3.32 -14.19 16.52
CA PHE A 80 1.89 -14.24 16.82
C PHE A 80 1.15 -13.02 16.27
N GLY A 81 1.76 -11.83 16.31
CA GLY A 81 1.24 -10.59 15.73
C GLY A 81 1.09 -10.68 14.22
N MET A 82 2.15 -11.08 13.50
CA MET A 82 2.09 -11.34 12.06
C MET A 82 1.11 -12.46 11.71
N TRP A 83 1.07 -13.54 12.50
CA TRP A 83 0.12 -14.64 12.32
C TRP A 83 -1.33 -14.22 12.57
N ARG A 84 -1.57 -13.26 13.48
CA ARG A 84 -2.92 -12.74 13.74
C ARG A 84 -3.34 -11.68 12.73
N LEU A 85 -2.42 -10.84 12.26
CA LEU A 85 -2.67 -9.88 11.19
C LEU A 85 -2.93 -10.58 9.86
N SER A 86 -2.22 -11.68 9.56
CA SER A 86 -2.46 -12.46 8.34
C SER A 86 -3.83 -13.16 8.31
N ARG A 87 -4.44 -13.43 9.47
CA ARG A 87 -5.82 -13.95 9.56
C ARG A 87 -6.91 -12.88 9.54
N ALA A 88 -6.58 -11.63 9.83
CA ALA A 88 -7.54 -10.51 9.83
C ALA A 88 -7.60 -9.77 8.49
N VAL A 89 -6.61 -9.95 7.62
CA VAL A 89 -6.58 -9.33 6.29
C VAL A 89 -6.54 -10.44 5.25
N HIS A 90 -7.72 -10.82 4.76
CA HIS A 90 -7.81 -11.55 3.50
C HIS A 90 -7.42 -10.59 2.38
N VAL A 91 -6.12 -10.44 2.13
CA VAL A 91 -5.64 -9.89 0.86
C VAL A 91 -5.82 -11.02 -0.14
N ASN A 92 -7.00 -11.08 -0.76
CA ASN A 92 -7.18 -11.92 -1.93
C ASN A 92 -6.40 -11.23 -3.05
N SER A 93 -5.11 -11.55 -3.14
CA SER A 93 -4.25 -11.16 -4.24
C SER A 93 -4.59 -12.04 -5.43
N SER A 94 -5.82 -11.90 -5.93
CA SER A 94 -6.21 -12.37 -7.25
C SER A 94 -5.73 -11.31 -8.23
N GLY A 95 -4.77 -11.68 -9.07
CA GLY A 95 -4.13 -10.79 -10.03
C GLY A 95 -5.13 -9.97 -10.84
N ASP A 96 -4.72 -8.74 -11.13
CA ASP A 96 -5.41 -7.71 -11.93
C ASP A 96 -6.46 -6.82 -11.25
N GLY A 97 -6.55 -6.79 -9.91
CA GLY A 97 -7.36 -5.75 -9.25
C GLY A 97 -6.92 -5.36 -7.84
N VAL A 98 -7.07 -4.08 -7.51
CA VAL A 98 -6.87 -3.52 -6.15
C VAL A 98 -8.23 -3.40 -5.49
N THR A 99 -8.46 -4.14 -4.42
CA THR A 99 -9.65 -3.99 -3.57
C THR A 99 -9.27 -3.25 -2.29
N LEU A 100 -9.79 -2.05 -2.11
CA LEU A 100 -9.71 -1.27 -0.88
C LEU A 100 -11.02 -1.44 -0.09
N SER A 101 -10.93 -1.99 1.11
CA SER A 101 -12.07 -2.09 2.03
C SER A 101 -11.92 -1.03 3.13
N THR A 102 -12.90 -0.14 3.25
CA THR A 102 -13.03 0.83 4.35
C THR A 102 -14.26 0.50 5.19
N LYS A 103 -14.40 1.17 6.34
CA LYS A 103 -15.55 0.98 7.25
C LYS A 103 -16.90 1.32 6.58
N ASP A 104 -16.87 2.18 5.57
CA ASP A 104 -18.06 2.69 4.87
C ASP A 104 -18.36 1.95 3.56
N GLY A 105 -17.51 1.00 3.15
CA GLY A 105 -17.69 0.26 1.90
C GLY A 105 -16.41 -0.36 1.32
N SER A 106 -16.52 -0.99 0.16
CA SER A 106 -15.39 -1.51 -0.61
C SER A 106 -15.33 -0.89 -2.00
N ILE A 107 -14.13 -0.55 -2.45
CA ILE A 107 -13.83 -0.12 -3.82
C ILE A 107 -12.88 -1.16 -4.41
N THR A 108 -13.31 -1.82 -5.48
CA THR A 108 -12.50 -2.75 -6.26
C THR A 108 -12.25 -2.14 -7.63
N THR A 109 -10.99 -1.97 -7.99
CA THR A 109 -10.55 -1.49 -9.30
C THR A 109 -9.79 -2.60 -10.00
N GLY A 110 -10.08 -2.86 -11.27
CA GLY A 110 -9.34 -3.81 -12.10
C GLY A 110 -10.20 -4.83 -12.85
N SER A 111 -9.53 -5.67 -13.64
CA SER A 111 -10.15 -6.69 -14.51
C SER A 111 -10.84 -7.81 -13.71
N ALA A 112 -10.40 -8.01 -12.45
CA ALA A 112 -10.70 -9.18 -11.63
C ALA A 112 -11.88 -9.06 -10.66
N ALA A 113 -12.63 -7.96 -10.65
CA ALA A 113 -13.98 -8.07 -10.12
C ALA A 113 -14.71 -9.02 -11.07
N ALA A 114 -14.98 -10.26 -10.68
CA ALA A 114 -15.77 -11.22 -11.46
C ALA A 114 -17.22 -10.70 -11.57
N VAL A 115 -17.38 -9.61 -12.31
CA VAL A 115 -18.63 -8.89 -12.52
C VAL A 115 -19.46 -9.79 -13.42
N SER A 116 -20.50 -10.36 -12.83
CA SER A 116 -21.46 -11.20 -13.53
C SER A 116 -22.49 -10.34 -14.25
N GLU A 117 -23.22 -10.95 -15.19
CA GLU A 117 -24.36 -10.29 -15.85
C GLU A 117 -25.42 -9.83 -14.85
N ALA A 118 -25.58 -10.59 -13.76
CA ALA A 118 -26.49 -10.25 -12.67
C ALA A 118 -26.08 -8.96 -11.96
N ASP A 119 -24.77 -8.69 -11.85
CA ASP A 119 -24.24 -7.46 -11.26
C ASP A 119 -24.44 -6.27 -12.19
N LEU A 120 -24.27 -6.45 -13.50
CA LEU A 120 -24.47 -5.40 -14.52
C LEU A 120 -25.95 -5.13 -14.81
N GLY A 121 -26.82 -6.09 -14.54
CA GLY A 121 -28.26 -5.99 -14.81
C GLY A 121 -28.61 -6.11 -16.30
N VAL A 122 -27.61 -6.41 -17.13
CA VAL A 122 -27.73 -6.64 -18.57
C VAL A 122 -26.77 -7.78 -18.97
N PRO A 123 -27.11 -8.55 -20.01
CA PRO A 123 -26.23 -9.61 -20.50
C PRO A 123 -24.94 -9.03 -21.08
N ILE A 124 -23.85 -9.78 -20.98
CA ILE A 124 -22.60 -9.41 -21.63
C ILE A 124 -22.74 -9.65 -23.15
N TYR A 125 -22.25 -8.71 -23.95
CA TYR A 125 -22.33 -8.84 -25.40
C TYR A 125 -21.58 -10.09 -25.90
N PRO A 126 -22.19 -10.92 -26.77
CA PRO A 126 -21.56 -12.14 -27.27
C PRO A 126 -20.24 -11.86 -28.00
N GLY A 127 -19.17 -12.56 -27.61
CA GLY A 127 -17.84 -12.38 -28.21
C GLY A 127 -17.10 -11.11 -27.76
N ALA A 128 -17.65 -10.33 -26.83
CA ALA A 128 -16.92 -9.20 -26.26
C ALA A 128 -15.87 -9.68 -25.27
N ILE A 129 -14.66 -9.14 -25.39
CA ILE A 129 -13.53 -9.42 -24.52
C ILE A 129 -13.48 -8.35 -23.45
N ARG A 130 -13.36 -8.78 -22.19
CA ARG A 130 -13.24 -7.86 -21.06
C ARG A 130 -11.93 -7.09 -21.11
N ARG A 131 -11.98 -5.78 -20.88
CA ARG A 131 -10.83 -4.89 -20.84
C ARG A 131 -10.57 -4.41 -19.40
N GLU A 132 -9.36 -3.92 -19.19
CA GLU A 132 -9.00 -3.19 -17.98
C GLU A 132 -9.86 -1.91 -17.86
N GLY A 133 -10.05 -1.44 -16.62
CA GLY A 133 -10.89 -0.26 -16.34
C GLY A 133 -12.24 -0.57 -15.69
N GLY A 134 -12.48 -1.84 -15.30
CA GLY A 134 -13.62 -2.18 -14.44
C GLY A 134 -13.47 -1.59 -13.04
N VAL A 135 -14.56 -1.05 -12.49
CA VAL A 135 -14.62 -0.48 -11.14
C VAL A 135 -15.90 -0.95 -10.46
N GLN A 136 -15.79 -1.47 -9.24
CA GLN A 136 -16.93 -1.86 -8.42
C GLN A 136 -16.84 -1.12 -7.08
N ILE A 137 -17.89 -0.35 -6.77
CA ILE A 137 -18.04 0.37 -5.52
C ILE A 137 -19.24 -0.21 -4.80
N ASN A 138 -19.07 -0.58 -3.55
CA ASN A 138 -20.14 -0.97 -2.66
C ASN A 138 -20.04 -0.12 -1.40
N SER A 139 -21.03 0.71 -1.13
CA SER A 139 -21.05 1.60 0.03
C SER A 139 -22.40 1.54 0.73
N GLY A 140 -22.47 2.03 1.96
CA GLY A 140 -23.73 2.11 2.71
C GLY A 140 -24.86 2.88 1.99
N ASN A 141 -24.49 3.79 1.07
CA ASN A 141 -25.41 4.65 0.31
C ASN A 141 -25.84 4.08 -1.05
N GLY A 142 -25.23 2.95 -1.49
CA GLY A 142 -25.49 2.34 -2.80
C GLY A 142 -24.31 1.56 -3.34
N SER A 143 -24.54 0.84 -4.44
CA SER A 143 -23.54 0.12 -5.21
C SER A 143 -23.45 0.68 -6.62
N MET A 144 -22.23 0.77 -7.15
CA MET A 144 -21.97 1.11 -8.54
C MET A 144 -21.02 0.08 -9.13
N VAL A 145 -21.34 -0.44 -10.30
CA VAL A 145 -20.53 -1.43 -11.01
C VAL A 145 -20.30 -0.92 -12.43
N THR A 146 -19.04 -0.76 -12.79
CA THR A 146 -18.60 -0.35 -14.12
C THR A 146 -17.74 -1.47 -14.70
N ALA A 147 -18.07 -1.93 -15.89
CA ALA A 147 -17.29 -2.90 -16.64
C ALA A 147 -17.04 -2.40 -18.07
N VAL A 148 -15.84 -2.65 -18.57
CA VAL A 148 -15.43 -2.27 -19.92
C VAL A 148 -15.18 -3.55 -20.74
N PHE A 149 -15.80 -3.60 -21.91
CA PHE A 149 -15.65 -4.69 -22.88
C PHE A 149 -15.26 -4.13 -24.23
N SER A 150 -14.71 -4.98 -25.08
CA SER A 150 -14.27 -4.65 -26.45
C SER A 150 -14.72 -5.74 -27.40
N THR A 151 -15.26 -5.35 -28.56
CA THR A 151 -15.69 -6.27 -29.61
C THR A 151 -15.27 -5.75 -30.98
N THR A 152 -15.10 -6.65 -31.95
CA THR A 152 -14.85 -6.29 -33.35
C THR A 152 -16.14 -5.99 -34.12
N ASP A 153 -17.30 -6.24 -33.51
CA ASP A 153 -18.60 -5.95 -34.11
C ASP A 153 -18.86 -4.43 -34.22
N PRO A 154 -19.68 -3.99 -35.20
CA PRO A 154 -20.00 -2.57 -35.39
C PRO A 154 -20.89 -2.01 -34.27
N ILE A 155 -20.75 -0.72 -33.98
CA ILE A 155 -21.50 0.02 -32.95
C ILE A 155 -23.02 -0.21 -33.09
N SER A 156 -23.57 -0.16 -34.30
CA SER A 156 -25.01 -0.34 -34.55
C SER A 156 -25.52 -1.68 -34.02
N LYS A 157 -24.83 -2.78 -34.31
CA LYS A 157 -25.19 -4.13 -33.87
C LYS A 157 -25.15 -4.26 -32.34
N VAL A 158 -24.21 -3.58 -31.69
CA VAL A 158 -24.11 -3.55 -30.23
C VAL A 158 -25.26 -2.74 -29.62
N VAL A 159 -25.56 -1.59 -30.21
CA VAL A 159 -26.65 -0.71 -29.76
C VAL A 159 -28.01 -1.40 -29.88
N ASP A 160 -28.27 -2.05 -31.02
CA ASP A 160 -29.50 -2.81 -31.25
C ASP A 160 -29.64 -3.96 -30.25
N PHE A 161 -28.56 -4.70 -29.98
CA PHE A 161 -28.55 -5.76 -28.97
C PHE A 161 -28.97 -5.23 -27.58
N TYR A 162 -28.40 -4.11 -27.14
CA TYR A 162 -28.71 -3.59 -25.80
C TYR A 162 -30.05 -2.88 -25.71
N ARG A 163 -30.54 -2.27 -26.78
CA ARG A 163 -31.84 -1.60 -26.82
C ARG A 163 -32.97 -2.52 -26.36
N ASP A 164 -32.94 -3.78 -26.76
CA ASP A 164 -33.97 -4.77 -26.38
C ASP A 164 -33.71 -5.41 -25.01
N LYS A 165 -32.51 -5.24 -24.46
CA LYS A 165 -32.08 -5.88 -23.21
C LYS A 165 -32.10 -4.93 -22.02
N VAL A 166 -32.19 -3.63 -22.23
CA VAL A 166 -31.98 -2.63 -21.19
C VAL A 166 -33.29 -2.00 -20.70
N GLY A 167 -34.04 -2.75 -19.90
CA GLY A 167 -35.25 -2.29 -19.19
C GLY A 167 -36.38 -1.74 -20.09
N GLU A 168 -37.46 -1.26 -19.49
CA GLU A 168 -38.56 -0.64 -20.24
C GLU A 168 -38.21 0.82 -20.63
N ASN A 169 -38.33 1.14 -21.93
CA ASN A 169 -38.12 2.46 -22.54
C ASN A 169 -36.72 3.07 -22.30
N PRO A 170 -35.65 2.45 -22.81
CA PRO A 170 -34.33 3.02 -22.70
C PRO A 170 -34.19 4.31 -23.53
N SER A 171 -33.57 5.31 -22.93
CA SER A 171 -33.21 6.55 -23.61
C SER A 171 -31.89 6.33 -24.36
N VAL A 172 -31.95 6.39 -25.69
CA VAL A 172 -30.81 6.15 -26.59
C VAL A 172 -30.40 7.46 -27.25
N VAL A 173 -29.17 7.90 -26.98
CA VAL A 173 -28.56 9.07 -27.61
C VAL A 173 -27.45 8.58 -28.53
N GLN A 174 -27.63 8.72 -29.84
CA GLN A 174 -26.59 8.39 -30.82
C GLN A 174 -25.79 9.64 -31.17
N SER A 175 -24.48 9.49 -31.29
CA SER A 175 -23.54 10.51 -31.76
C SER A 175 -22.76 9.97 -32.97
N PRO A 176 -22.04 10.83 -33.72
CA PRO A 176 -21.19 10.37 -34.83
C PRO A 176 -20.09 9.39 -34.40
N THR A 177 -19.68 9.43 -33.13
CA THR A 177 -18.55 8.67 -32.58
C THR A 177 -18.99 7.50 -31.69
N GLY A 178 -20.29 7.34 -31.42
CA GLY A 178 -20.80 6.32 -30.51
C GLY A 178 -22.28 6.43 -30.21
N ALA A 179 -22.71 5.75 -29.15
CA ALA A 179 -24.07 5.80 -28.64
C ALA A 179 -24.06 5.61 -27.13
N VAL A 180 -24.98 6.28 -26.45
CA VAL A 180 -25.24 6.09 -25.02
C VAL A 180 -26.67 5.62 -24.86
N ILE A 181 -26.84 4.50 -24.17
CA ILE A 181 -28.13 3.93 -23.82
C ILE A 181 -28.27 4.02 -22.31
N SER A 182 -29.34 4.65 -21.83
CA SER A 182 -29.59 4.78 -20.39
C SER A 182 -31.00 4.29 -20.07
N SER A 183 -31.12 3.51 -19.00
CA SER A 183 -32.39 2.97 -18.52
C SER A 183 -32.40 3.04 -17.00
N GLY A 184 -33.49 3.50 -16.40
CA GLY A 184 -33.56 3.64 -14.95
C GLY A 184 -34.80 4.38 -14.48
N ASN A 185 -35.25 4.03 -13.28
CA ASN A 185 -36.45 4.61 -12.70
C ASN A 185 -36.04 5.67 -11.67
N ASN A 186 -36.34 6.94 -11.96
CA ASN A 186 -36.28 8.07 -11.02
C ASN A 186 -35.12 8.02 -9.99
N ASN A 187 -33.88 7.89 -10.46
CA ASN A 187 -32.67 8.12 -9.67
C ASN A 187 -32.38 7.11 -8.53
N LYS A 188 -33.05 5.95 -8.52
CA LYS A 188 -32.78 4.88 -7.52
C LYS A 188 -31.95 3.73 -8.09
N GLN A 189 -32.23 3.28 -9.31
CA GLN A 189 -31.44 2.26 -9.99
C GLN A 189 -31.39 2.58 -11.48
N GLY A 190 -30.20 2.52 -12.08
CA GLY A 190 -30.01 2.82 -13.49
C GLY A 190 -28.85 2.06 -14.09
N VAL A 191 -29.01 1.68 -15.35
CA VAL A 191 -27.99 1.11 -16.22
C VAL A 191 -27.70 2.12 -17.32
N MET A 192 -26.43 2.45 -17.51
CA MET A 192 -25.92 3.28 -18.58
C MET A 192 -24.90 2.48 -19.37
N ILE A 193 -25.09 2.39 -20.67
CA ILE A 193 -24.27 1.63 -21.60
C ILE A 193 -23.74 2.64 -22.60
N THR A 194 -22.43 2.82 -22.64
CA THR A 194 -21.74 3.67 -23.60
C THR A 194 -21.04 2.78 -24.60
N VAL A 195 -21.36 2.95 -25.87
CA VAL A 195 -20.76 2.25 -26.99
C VAL A 195 -19.98 3.26 -27.81
N GLY A 196 -18.70 3.03 -28.03
CA GLY A 196 -17.85 3.94 -28.80
C GLY A 196 -16.87 3.18 -29.67
N LYS A 197 -16.20 3.89 -30.58
CA LYS A 197 -15.06 3.33 -31.29
C LYS A 197 -13.79 3.65 -30.52
N GLU A 198 -12.99 2.64 -30.26
CA GLU A 198 -11.68 2.81 -29.64
C GLU A 198 -10.66 3.21 -30.70
N GLU A 199 -10.05 4.39 -30.55
CA GLU A 199 -9.13 4.94 -31.56
C GLU A 199 -7.87 4.09 -31.74
N SER A 200 -7.38 3.46 -30.67
CA SER A 200 -6.12 2.71 -30.71
C SER A 200 -6.24 1.36 -31.42
N SER A 201 -7.36 0.66 -31.23
CA SER A 201 -7.57 -0.69 -31.77
C SER A 201 -8.55 -0.72 -32.95
N GLY A 202 -9.32 0.34 -33.15
CA GLY A 202 -10.43 0.40 -34.10
C GLY A 202 -11.64 -0.46 -33.69
N ALA A 203 -11.55 -1.18 -32.56
CA ALA A 203 -12.61 -2.02 -32.03
C ALA A 203 -13.72 -1.17 -31.40
N THR A 204 -14.90 -1.76 -31.23
CA THR A 204 -16.00 -1.14 -30.51
C THR A 204 -15.81 -1.36 -29.01
N SER A 205 -15.68 -0.29 -28.25
CA SER A 205 -15.66 -0.33 -26.79
C SER A 205 -17.08 -0.23 -26.24
N ILE A 206 -17.35 -1.04 -25.21
CA ILE A 206 -18.64 -1.14 -24.54
C ILE A 206 -18.40 -0.93 -23.05
N THR A 207 -18.82 0.21 -22.53
CA THR A 207 -18.75 0.52 -21.11
C THR A 207 -20.13 0.39 -20.51
N ILE A 208 -20.29 -0.53 -19.57
CA ILE A 208 -21.55 -0.78 -18.86
C ILE A 208 -21.39 -0.29 -17.44
N MET A 209 -22.18 0.69 -17.05
CA MET A 209 -22.24 1.24 -15.70
C MET A 209 -23.63 0.99 -15.13
N ARG A 210 -23.70 0.28 -14.01
CA ARG A 210 -24.91 0.14 -13.22
C ARG A 210 -24.73 0.87 -11.90
N ALA A 211 -25.70 1.70 -11.54
CA ALA A 211 -25.81 2.29 -10.22
C ALA A 211 -27.10 1.78 -9.55
N ALA A 212 -26.98 1.33 -8.31
CA ALA A 212 -28.10 0.94 -7.47
C ALA A 212 -27.98 1.67 -6.13
N LYS A 213 -28.90 2.58 -5.85
CA LYS A 213 -29.02 3.27 -4.57
C LYS A 213 -29.75 2.36 -3.58
N LYS A 214 -29.24 2.27 -2.35
CA LYS A 214 -29.82 1.44 -1.28
C LYS A 214 -30.87 2.20 -0.50
#